data_AF-A0A925WK21-F1
#
_entry.id   AF-A0A925WK21-F1
#
_cell.length_a   1.000
_cell.length_b   1.000
_cell.length_c   1.000
_cell.angle_alpha   90.00
_cell.angle_beta   90.00
_cell.angle_gamma   90.00
#
_symmetry.space_group_name_H-M   'P 1'
#
loop_
_entity.id
_entity.type
_entity.pdbx_description
1 polymer ?
#
loop_
_entity_poly.entity_id
_entity_poly.type
_entity_poly.pdbx_seq_one_letter_code
_entity_poly.pdbx_strand_id
1 'polypeptide(L)'
;MYKTKLTFTFTTHPTIKETPVEARMSTSIKLPDAVKTLPDFRDQVLGIAHAMAYFTEYSLFVTCPEAELKHHPVVQREVVSLAKSSEAICLYFEGLINRLSNGDFKDRKRTRLYIYGRIRSPLQRVNAKFSLDRVYHTAPEQTYIQHMRELTIPLLKLLNINNDKWWFEGFYPWQQQDRQAKRTIKAGAKRRKAAAAAERQQARLAKKIALQAEKAQANGIPDGPTTHGAGRMPGARPGIYRGVQMRSQLEIAFASDLDERGIQWVYEGEALGEAQYLVDFYLPALGAWVEVKGRISPKDRQVLPEVAKMLKTERQQRLLMYCGLSKCYVVNPSGFREIDNPHFWLELAK
;
A
#
# COMPACT_ATOMS: atom_id res chain seq x y z
N MET A 1 32.12 8.81 15.96
CA MET A 1 31.31 7.85 15.19
C MET A 1 30.23 7.35 16.15
N TYR A 2 28.94 7.50 15.83
CA TYR A 2 27.84 6.98 16.68
C TYR A 2 27.46 5.61 16.15
N LYS A 3 27.61 4.54 16.94
CA LYS A 3 27.17 3.20 16.54
C LYS A 3 25.98 2.71 17.37
N THR A 4 25.87 3.12 18.63
CA THR A 4 24.71 2.73 19.46
C THR A 4 23.42 3.37 18.95
N LYS A 5 22.46 2.53 18.58
CA LYS A 5 21.12 2.96 18.15
C LYS A 5 20.06 2.42 19.09
N LEU A 6 19.40 3.30 19.81
CA LEU A 6 18.25 3.02 20.65
C LEU A 6 16.97 3.30 19.87
N THR A 7 16.09 2.32 19.72
CA THR A 7 14.84 2.46 18.96
C THR A 7 13.64 2.14 19.83
N PHE A 8 12.70 3.07 19.94
CA PHE A 8 11.43 2.90 20.61
C PHE A 8 10.35 2.65 19.57
N THR A 9 9.57 1.59 19.73
CA THR A 9 8.50 1.19 18.82
C THR A 9 7.18 1.17 19.56
N PHE A 10 6.20 1.91 19.05
CA PHE A 10 4.85 2.03 19.59
C PHE A 10 3.89 1.24 18.70
N THR A 11 2.94 0.54 19.31
CA THR A 11 1.89 -0.20 18.61
C THR A 11 0.59 -0.22 19.44
N THR A 12 -0.53 -0.39 18.76
CA THR A 12 -1.85 -0.64 19.38
C THR A 12 -2.02 -2.08 19.86
N HIS A 13 -1.14 -2.98 19.46
CA HIS A 13 -1.20 -4.39 19.85
C HIS A 13 -0.27 -4.69 21.04
N PRO A 14 -0.66 -5.64 21.92
CA PRO A 14 0.14 -6.01 23.08
C PRO A 14 1.44 -6.73 22.69
N THR A 15 1.54 -7.27 21.48
CA THR A 15 2.75 -7.94 20.99
C THR A 15 3.22 -7.34 19.65
N ILE A 16 4.54 -7.17 19.52
CA ILE A 16 5.12 -6.62 18.29
C ILE A 16 5.03 -7.61 17.11
N LYS A 17 4.99 -8.92 17.38
CA LYS A 17 4.95 -9.98 16.35
C LYS A 17 3.64 -9.94 15.57
N GLU A 18 2.53 -9.66 16.25
CA GLU A 18 1.20 -9.54 15.64
C GLU A 18 0.99 -8.21 14.92
N THR A 19 1.82 -7.20 15.20
CA THR A 19 1.66 -5.87 14.59
C THR A 19 2.26 -5.88 13.18
N PRO A 20 1.48 -5.57 12.11
CA PRO A 20 2.03 -5.35 10.77
C PRO A 20 3.10 -4.25 10.77
N VAL A 21 4.15 -4.36 9.94
CA VAL A 21 5.29 -3.43 9.95
C VAL A 21 4.83 -1.98 9.70
N GLU A 22 3.82 -1.80 8.86
CA GLU A 22 3.17 -0.54 8.53
C GLU A 22 2.34 0.07 9.67
N ALA A 23 1.93 -0.73 10.65
CA ALA A 23 1.19 -0.27 11.83
C ALA A 23 2.13 0.10 13.00
N ARG A 24 3.43 -0.18 12.88
CA ARG A 24 4.43 0.16 13.90
C ARG A 24 4.89 1.60 13.72
N MET A 25 4.89 2.36 14.80
CA MET A 25 5.51 3.68 14.85
C MET A 25 6.85 3.55 15.55
N SER A 26 7.93 4.08 14.99
CA SER A 26 9.24 3.98 15.63
C SER A 26 9.98 5.30 15.63
N THR A 27 10.70 5.52 16.73
CA THR A 27 11.63 6.64 16.91
C THR A 27 12.99 6.10 17.32
N SER A 28 14.08 6.75 16.89
CA SER A 28 15.44 6.27 17.16
C SER A 28 16.36 7.37 17.65
N ILE A 29 17.09 7.07 18.71
CA ILE A 29 18.15 7.91 19.29
C ILE A 29 19.50 7.27 18.94
N LYS A 30 20.44 8.09 18.44
CA LYS A 30 21.82 7.65 18.23
C LYS A 30 22.66 8.17 19.39
N LEU A 31 23.34 7.26 20.09
CA LEU A 31 24.17 7.59 21.24
C LEU A 31 25.67 7.44 20.89
N PRO A 32 26.57 8.18 21.56
CA PRO A 32 28.01 7.95 21.46
C PRO A 32 28.36 6.54 21.97
N ASP A 33 29.37 5.89 21.39
CA ASP A 33 29.74 4.52 21.81
C ASP A 33 30.23 4.44 23.26
N ALA A 34 30.65 5.57 23.86
CA ALA A 34 31.02 5.66 25.28
C ALA A 34 29.87 5.26 26.23
N VAL A 35 28.60 5.33 25.80
CA VAL A 35 27.48 4.88 26.66
C VAL A 35 27.50 3.36 26.90
N LYS A 36 28.16 2.59 26.02
CA LYS A 36 28.26 1.12 26.14
C LYS A 36 29.08 0.69 27.35
N THR A 37 29.95 1.57 27.87
CA THR A 37 30.80 1.30 29.02
C THR A 37 30.16 1.78 30.33
N LEU A 38 28.95 2.33 30.29
CA LEU A 38 28.25 2.74 31.51
C LEU A 38 27.85 1.50 32.33
N PRO A 39 28.06 1.51 33.65
CA PRO A 39 27.47 0.49 34.51
C PRO A 39 25.94 0.54 34.35
N ASP A 40 25.32 -0.64 34.31
CA ASP A 40 23.88 -0.79 34.19
C ASP A 40 23.27 -0.13 32.93
N PHE A 41 24.03 0.00 31.84
CA PHE A 41 23.56 0.63 30.59
C PHE A 41 22.20 0.09 30.13
N ARG A 42 21.99 -1.23 30.25
CA ARG A 42 20.73 -1.88 29.95
C ARG A 42 19.58 -1.36 30.81
N ASP A 43 19.79 -1.25 32.11
CA ASP A 43 18.76 -0.80 33.05
C ASP A 43 18.49 0.70 32.91
N GLN A 44 19.49 1.49 32.55
CA GLN A 44 19.31 2.90 32.18
C GLN A 44 18.42 3.03 30.93
N VAL A 45 18.65 2.22 29.90
CA VAL A 45 17.81 2.18 28.70
C VAL A 45 16.37 1.78 29.05
N LEU A 46 16.18 0.79 29.93
CA LEU A 46 14.86 0.39 30.40
C LEU A 46 14.18 1.48 31.23
N GLY A 47 14.92 2.18 32.11
CA GLY A 47 14.42 3.29 32.90
C GLY A 47 13.88 4.43 32.02
N ILE A 48 14.61 4.77 30.95
CA ILE A 48 14.16 5.71 29.93
C ILE A 48 12.88 5.20 29.25
N ALA A 49 12.87 3.92 28.84
CA ALA A 49 11.73 3.35 28.15
C ALA A 49 10.48 3.33 29.03
N HIS A 50 10.61 2.97 30.30
CA HIS A 50 9.53 3.03 31.29
C HIS A 50 9.01 4.45 31.48
N ALA A 51 9.91 5.43 31.58
CA ALA A 51 9.55 6.83 31.69
C ALA A 51 8.74 7.29 30.46
N MET A 52 9.13 6.89 29.24
CA MET A 52 8.37 7.15 28.02
C MET A 52 7.01 6.44 27.99
N ALA A 53 6.93 5.22 28.52
CA ALA A 53 5.69 4.43 28.55
C ALA A 53 4.55 5.12 29.33
N TYR A 54 4.89 5.97 30.31
CA TYR A 54 3.91 6.76 31.06
C TYR A 54 3.16 7.80 30.21
N PHE A 55 3.70 8.21 29.06
CA PHE A 55 3.14 9.26 28.21
C PHE A 55 2.35 8.74 27.01
N THR A 56 2.11 7.44 26.96
CA THR A 56 1.53 6.79 25.80
C THR A 56 0.56 5.71 26.23
N GLU A 57 -0.61 5.71 25.60
CA GLU A 57 -1.56 4.60 25.71
C GLU A 57 -1.12 3.40 24.86
N TYR A 58 -0.23 3.61 23.88
CA TYR A 58 0.31 2.55 23.03
C TYR A 58 1.31 1.67 23.76
N SER A 59 1.26 0.37 23.49
CA SER A 59 2.28 -0.58 23.91
C SER A 59 3.65 -0.17 23.33
N LEU A 60 4.63 -0.04 24.22
CA LEU A 60 5.97 0.42 23.90
C LEU A 60 6.96 -0.74 23.92
N PHE A 61 7.80 -0.82 22.90
CA PHE A 61 8.89 -1.78 22.77
C PHE A 61 10.21 -1.05 22.55
N VAL A 62 11.28 -1.54 23.17
CA VAL A 62 12.62 -0.96 23.02
C VAL A 62 13.57 -1.93 22.33
N THR A 63 14.34 -1.43 21.38
CA THR A 63 15.40 -2.16 20.68
C THR A 63 16.71 -1.41 20.82
N CYS A 64 17.67 -2.06 21.47
CA CYS A 64 19.05 -1.61 21.60
C CYS A 64 19.94 -2.87 21.61
N PRO A 65 20.55 -3.24 20.47
CA PRO A 65 21.36 -4.44 20.36
C PRO A 65 22.48 -4.50 21.41
N GLU A 66 23.10 -3.35 21.69
CA GLU A 66 24.20 -3.25 22.66
C GLU A 66 23.77 -3.38 24.13
N ALA A 67 22.47 -3.26 24.42
CA ALA A 67 21.90 -3.54 25.72
C ALA A 67 21.19 -4.91 25.77
N GLU A 68 21.35 -5.73 24.72
CA GLU A 68 20.66 -7.02 24.56
C GLU A 68 19.12 -6.89 24.55
N LEU A 69 18.60 -5.74 24.12
CA LEU A 69 17.17 -5.47 24.01
C LEU A 69 16.74 -5.62 22.55
N LYS A 70 15.99 -6.68 22.26
CA LYS A 70 15.41 -6.91 20.92
C LYS A 70 13.89 -6.86 20.98
N HIS A 71 13.32 -5.69 20.66
CA HIS A 71 11.89 -5.42 20.81
C HIS A 71 11.39 -5.82 22.20
N HIS A 72 12.15 -5.43 23.22
CA HIS A 72 11.82 -5.74 24.61
C HIS A 72 10.55 -4.97 24.99
N PRO A 73 9.48 -5.64 25.44
CA PRO A 73 8.25 -4.97 25.85
C PRO A 73 8.51 -4.14 27.10
N VAL A 74 8.01 -2.92 27.11
CA VAL A 74 8.06 -2.05 28.29
C VAL A 74 6.75 -2.19 29.02
N VAL A 75 6.79 -2.72 30.25
CA VAL A 75 5.59 -2.85 31.08
C VAL A 75 5.00 -1.46 31.32
N GLN A 76 3.82 -1.22 30.76
CA GLN A 76 3.02 -0.04 31.08
C GLN A 76 2.47 -0.22 32.49
N ARG A 77 2.79 0.72 33.38
CA ARG A 77 2.04 0.88 34.63
C ARG A 77 0.73 1.58 34.30
N GLU A 78 -0.29 1.45 35.16
CA GLU A 78 -1.57 2.15 34.98
C GLU A 78 -1.31 3.58 34.53
N VAL A 79 -1.82 3.90 33.34
CA VAL A 79 -1.65 5.23 32.74
C VAL A 79 -2.28 6.19 33.73
N VAL A 80 -1.44 6.99 34.38
CA VAL A 80 -1.95 8.11 35.16
C VAL A 80 -2.61 9.00 34.12
N SER A 81 -3.95 9.06 34.16
CA SER A 81 -4.73 9.92 33.27
C SER A 81 -4.03 11.27 33.16
N LEU A 82 -3.70 11.69 31.94
CA LEU A 82 -3.07 12.96 31.61
C LEU A 82 -3.84 14.18 32.15
N ALA A 83 -5.04 13.98 32.71
CA ALA A 83 -5.75 14.97 33.52
C ALA A 83 -5.08 15.28 34.87
N LYS A 84 -4.06 14.52 35.31
CA LYS A 84 -3.22 14.87 36.46
C LYS A 84 -1.97 15.58 35.96
N SER A 85 -1.78 16.81 36.45
CA SER A 85 -0.97 17.89 35.90
C SER A 85 0.46 17.49 35.51
N SER A 86 1.04 18.24 34.56
CA SER A 86 2.46 18.25 34.22
C SER A 86 3.40 18.26 35.44
N GLU A 87 2.95 18.79 36.59
CA GLU A 87 3.68 18.74 37.86
C GLU A 87 3.92 17.32 38.37
N ALA A 88 2.94 16.41 38.28
CA ALA A 88 3.10 15.03 38.72
C ALA A 88 4.15 14.28 37.88
N ILE A 89 4.21 14.63 36.59
CA ILE A 89 5.23 14.17 35.67
C ILE A 89 6.60 14.74 36.08
N CYS A 90 6.72 16.06 36.26
CA CYS A 90 7.97 16.70 36.67
C CYS A 90 8.53 16.10 37.98
N LEU A 91 7.68 15.88 38.99
CA LEU A 91 8.06 15.28 40.27
C LEU A 91 8.57 13.84 40.12
N TYR A 92 7.94 13.03 39.26
CA TYR A 92 8.42 11.68 38.97
C TYR A 92 9.80 11.71 38.29
N PHE A 93 10.01 12.63 37.35
CA PHE A 93 11.30 12.81 36.68
C PHE A 93 12.38 13.33 37.61
N GLU A 94 12.09 14.27 38.50
CA GLU A 94 13.04 14.74 39.51
C GLU A 94 13.49 13.59 40.43
N GLY A 95 12.56 12.75 40.88
CA GLY A 95 12.89 11.56 41.67
C GLY A 95 13.69 10.49 40.91
N LEU A 96 13.53 10.41 39.58
CA LEU A 96 14.33 9.53 38.72
C LEU A 96 15.73 10.09 38.45
N ILE A 97 15.83 11.40 38.16
CA ILE A 97 17.08 12.14 38.00
C ILE A 97 17.92 12.02 39.27
N ASN A 98 17.34 12.28 40.44
CA ASN A 98 18.06 12.22 41.72
C ASN A 98 18.63 10.82 42.00
N ARG A 99 17.96 9.75 41.57
CA ARG A 99 18.46 8.37 41.71
C ARG A 99 19.62 8.04 40.76
N LEU A 100 19.70 8.73 39.63
CA LEU A 100 20.63 8.42 38.54
C LEU A 100 21.82 9.40 38.45
N SER A 101 21.73 10.55 39.11
CA SER A 101 22.74 11.63 39.09
C SER A 101 24.05 11.32 39.85
N ASN A 102 24.21 10.12 40.43
CA ASN A 102 25.38 9.77 41.25
C ASN A 102 26.58 9.20 40.44
N GLY A 103 26.54 9.22 39.10
CA GLY A 103 27.61 8.69 38.23
C GLY A 103 28.27 9.76 37.36
N ASP A 104 29.47 10.20 37.75
CA ASP A 104 30.25 11.26 37.09
C ASP A 104 31.01 10.72 35.85
N PHE A 105 30.93 11.42 34.72
CA PHE A 105 31.56 11.07 33.44
C PHE A 105 31.97 12.35 32.70
N LYS A 106 33.26 12.42 32.38
CA LYS A 106 33.89 13.53 31.66
C LYS A 106 34.55 13.02 30.37
N ASP A 107 33.78 12.81 29.29
CA ASP A 107 34.37 12.89 27.94
C ASP A 107 33.36 13.16 26.81
N ARG A 108 33.74 14.01 25.84
CA ARG A 108 32.83 14.92 25.12
C ARG A 108 32.86 14.79 23.60
N LYS A 109 31.79 14.29 22.97
CA LYS A 109 31.38 14.67 21.60
C LYS A 109 29.85 14.79 21.49
N ARG A 110 29.40 15.75 20.66
CA ARG A 110 27.99 16.16 20.41
C ARG A 110 27.05 14.95 20.20
N THR A 111 25.76 15.00 20.52
CA THR A 111 24.79 13.89 20.29
C THR A 111 23.54 14.41 19.57
N ARG A 112 22.93 13.61 18.68
CA ARG A 112 21.74 13.99 17.89
C ARG A 112 20.54 13.09 18.23
N LEU A 113 19.40 13.70 18.54
CA LEU A 113 18.14 13.04 18.88
C LEU A 113 17.10 13.26 17.76
N TYR A 114 16.50 12.19 17.24
CA TYR A 114 15.41 12.25 16.26
C TYR A 114 14.15 11.62 16.85
N ILE A 115 13.02 12.34 16.82
CA ILE A 115 11.73 11.83 17.31
C ILE A 115 10.68 11.84 16.20
N TYR A 116 10.04 10.69 15.97
CA TYR A 116 8.98 10.51 14.97
C TYR A 116 7.71 9.95 15.63
N GLY A 117 6.54 10.54 15.33
CA GLY A 117 5.22 10.08 15.79
C GLY A 117 4.10 10.46 14.81
N ARG A 118 2.95 9.79 14.84
CA ARG A 118 1.73 10.17 14.12
C ARG A 118 0.80 10.86 15.12
N ILE A 119 0.46 12.11 14.85
CA ILE A 119 -0.70 12.77 15.44
C ILE A 119 -1.79 12.73 14.37
N ARG A 120 -3.01 12.29 14.71
CA ARG A 120 -4.16 12.46 13.80
C ARG A 120 -4.43 13.95 13.69
N SER A 121 -4.15 14.52 12.52
CA SER A 121 -4.56 15.87 12.15
C SER A 121 -6.09 15.96 12.22
N PRO A 122 -6.69 16.94 12.91
CA PRO A 122 -8.01 17.42 12.56
C PRO A 122 -7.85 18.16 11.23
N LEU A 123 -7.91 17.42 10.13
CA LEU A 123 -7.78 18.00 8.79
C LEU A 123 -8.97 18.92 8.55
N GLN A 124 -8.72 20.23 8.53
CA GLN A 124 -9.27 21.09 7.49
C GLN A 124 -8.35 22.26 7.19
N ARG A 125 -8.10 22.41 5.88
CA ARG A 125 -7.52 23.56 5.17
C ARG A 125 -6.00 23.71 5.32
N VAL A 126 -5.26 23.50 4.24
CA VAL A 126 -4.89 24.57 3.30
C VAL A 126 -3.82 24.02 2.35
N ASN A 127 -4.19 23.93 1.07
CA ASN A 127 -3.28 24.14 -0.04
C ASN A 127 -2.87 25.62 0.00
N ALA A 128 -1.67 25.95 0.47
CA ALA A 128 -1.03 27.23 0.18
C ALA A 128 0.48 27.10 0.35
N LYS A 129 1.17 27.42 -0.74
CA LYS A 129 2.61 27.71 -0.82
C LYS A 129 3.08 28.48 0.42
N PHE A 130 3.98 27.93 1.24
CA PHE A 130 4.72 28.71 2.24
C PHE A 130 6.15 28.20 2.44
N SER A 131 7.05 29.17 2.64
CA SER A 131 8.45 28.99 2.96
C SER A 131 8.63 28.26 4.29
N LEU A 132 9.74 27.54 4.41
CA LEU A 132 10.08 26.62 5.51
C LEU A 132 10.36 27.29 6.87
N ASP A 133 10.24 28.61 7.01
CA ASP A 133 10.71 29.31 8.22
C ASP A 133 9.66 29.55 9.31
N ARG A 134 8.38 29.25 9.09
CA ARG A 134 7.35 29.33 10.15
C ARG A 134 6.32 28.23 10.00
N VAL A 135 6.65 27.03 10.47
CA VAL A 135 5.64 25.99 10.70
C VAL A 135 4.88 26.37 11.98
N TYR A 136 3.66 26.89 11.82
CA TYR A 136 2.77 27.15 12.95
C TYR A 136 2.28 25.81 13.50
N HIS A 137 2.66 25.50 14.74
CA HIS A 137 2.19 24.31 15.46
C HIS A 137 0.84 24.59 16.12
N THR A 138 -0.08 23.63 16.08
CA THR A 138 -1.35 23.71 16.83
C THR A 138 -1.08 23.71 18.35
N ALA A 139 -2.00 24.24 19.18
CA ALA A 139 -1.80 24.26 20.63
C ALA A 139 -1.49 22.87 21.24
N PRO A 140 -2.19 21.78 20.85
CA PRO A 140 -1.82 20.43 21.30
C PRO A 140 -0.43 19.98 20.85
N GLU A 141 0.01 20.36 19.65
CA GLU A 141 1.36 20.05 19.16
C GLU A 141 2.44 20.79 19.96
N GLN A 142 2.19 22.05 20.30
CA GLN A 142 3.10 22.83 21.14
C GLN A 142 3.23 22.20 22.54
N THR A 143 2.11 21.81 23.15
CA THR A 143 2.11 21.09 24.44
C THR A 143 2.88 19.78 24.36
N TYR A 144 2.68 18.98 23.31
CA TYR A 144 3.42 17.73 23.13
C TYR A 144 4.92 17.95 22.91
N ILE A 145 5.31 18.93 22.07
CA ILE A 145 6.73 19.29 21.86
C ILE A 145 7.37 19.74 23.17
N GLN A 146 6.63 20.52 23.98
CA GLN A 146 7.09 20.98 25.28
C GLN A 146 7.28 19.79 26.24
N HIS A 147 6.31 18.87 26.34
CA HIS A 147 6.47 17.65 27.13
C HIS A 147 7.67 16.81 26.67
N MET A 148 7.89 16.68 25.35
CA MET A 148 9.05 15.95 24.84
C MET A 148 10.38 16.65 25.18
N ARG A 149 10.43 17.98 25.18
CA ARG A 149 11.61 18.74 25.64
C ARG A 149 11.86 18.54 27.13
N GLU A 150 10.81 18.60 27.93
CA GLU A 150 10.85 18.36 29.37
C GLU A 150 11.28 16.93 29.71
N LEU A 151 10.87 15.95 28.90
CA LEU A 151 11.34 14.55 28.95
C LEU A 151 12.81 14.39 28.56
N THR A 152 13.26 15.18 27.58
CA THR A 152 14.61 15.04 27.00
C THR A 152 15.70 15.53 27.95
N ILE A 153 15.44 16.56 28.76
CA ILE A 153 16.41 17.09 29.73
C ILE A 153 16.82 16.03 30.79
N PRO A 154 15.89 15.35 31.49
CA PRO A 154 16.19 14.23 32.36
C PRO A 154 16.96 13.13 31.66
N LEU A 155 16.53 12.76 30.44
CA LEU A 155 17.15 11.74 29.59
C LEU A 155 18.63 12.03 29.31
N LEU A 156 18.96 13.29 29.06
CA LEU A 156 20.32 13.73 28.82
C LEU A 156 21.15 13.77 30.10
N LYS A 157 20.55 14.20 31.22
CA LYS A 157 21.20 14.10 32.54
C LYS A 157 21.52 12.65 32.91
N LEU A 158 20.59 11.73 32.64
CA LEU A 158 20.73 10.29 32.89
C LEU A 158 21.88 9.68 32.10
N LEU A 159 22.10 10.17 30.88
CA LEU A 159 23.21 9.77 30.01
C LEU A 159 24.49 10.59 30.24
N ASN A 160 24.51 11.44 31.26
CA ASN A 160 25.56 12.41 31.57
C ASN A 160 26.02 13.26 30.36
N ILE A 161 25.04 13.74 29.59
CA ILE A 161 25.26 14.63 28.44
C ILE A 161 24.89 16.05 28.89
N ASN A 162 25.86 16.96 28.95
CA ASN A 162 25.59 18.36 29.32
C ASN A 162 24.58 19.03 28.35
N ASN A 163 23.71 19.86 28.94
CA ASN A 163 22.60 20.54 28.26
C ASN A 163 22.99 21.47 27.11
N ASP A 164 24.26 21.86 27.00
CA ASP A 164 24.80 22.78 26.00
C ASP A 164 25.27 22.08 24.70
N LYS A 165 25.24 20.74 24.63
CA LYS A 165 25.94 19.96 23.57
C LYS A 165 25.07 19.00 22.77
N TRP A 166 23.77 19.14 22.89
CA TRP A 166 22.79 18.43 22.09
C TRP A 166 21.91 19.44 21.38
N TRP A 167 21.43 19.08 20.20
CA TRP A 167 20.36 19.85 19.55
C TRP A 167 19.29 18.88 19.09
N PHE A 168 18.06 19.30 19.29
CA PHE A 168 16.90 18.63 18.74
C PHE A 168 16.82 18.99 17.25
N GLU A 169 17.14 18.05 16.36
CA GLU A 169 17.16 18.31 14.90
C GLU A 169 15.73 18.38 14.30
N GLY A 170 14.71 18.13 15.13
CA GLY A 170 13.30 18.37 14.83
C GLY A 170 12.39 17.19 15.18
N PHE A 171 11.12 17.51 15.40
CA PHE A 171 10.01 16.55 15.48
C PHE A 171 9.30 16.59 14.14
N TYR A 172 9.34 15.50 13.36
CA TYR A 172 8.78 15.46 12.01
C TYR A 172 7.62 14.47 11.93
N PRO A 173 6.47 14.74 12.58
CA PRO A 173 5.33 13.83 12.53
C PRO A 173 4.77 13.67 11.09
N TRP A 174 5.11 14.62 10.22
CA TRP A 174 4.65 14.73 8.83
C TRP A 174 5.54 14.01 7.80
N GLN A 175 6.76 13.58 8.14
CA GLN A 175 7.66 13.00 7.12
C GLN A 175 7.13 11.68 6.51
N GLN A 176 6.33 10.92 7.27
CA GLN A 176 5.64 9.75 6.73
C GLN A 176 4.55 10.15 5.72
N GLN A 177 3.81 11.22 5.99
CA GLN A 177 2.83 11.78 5.06
C GLN A 177 3.52 12.37 3.83
N ASP A 178 4.68 12.99 3.98
CA ASP A 178 5.44 13.54 2.85
C ASP A 178 6.01 12.42 1.95
N ARG A 179 6.44 11.29 2.53
CA ARG A 179 6.78 10.09 1.76
C ARG A 179 5.57 9.45 1.08
N GLN A 180 4.43 9.37 1.75
CA GLN A 180 3.19 8.85 1.15
C GLN A 180 2.68 9.79 0.05
N ALA A 181 2.66 11.10 0.27
CA ALA A 181 2.31 12.12 -0.72
C ALA A 181 3.26 12.07 -1.91
N LYS A 182 4.59 12.00 -1.69
CA LYS A 182 5.58 11.81 -2.76
C LYS A 182 5.35 10.50 -3.53
N ARG A 183 4.99 9.41 -2.85
CA ARG A 183 4.60 8.15 -3.51
C ARG A 183 3.34 8.30 -4.35
N THR A 184 2.31 8.96 -3.84
CA THR A 184 1.05 9.22 -4.55
C THR A 184 1.26 10.12 -5.76
N ILE A 185 2.04 11.21 -5.61
CA ILE A 185 2.42 12.10 -6.72
C ILE A 185 3.22 11.33 -7.78
N LYS A 186 4.20 10.52 -7.36
CA LYS A 186 5.02 9.70 -8.28
C LYS A 186 4.18 8.63 -8.98
N ALA A 187 3.25 7.99 -8.27
CA ALA A 187 2.31 7.02 -8.86
C ALA A 187 1.38 7.69 -9.88
N GLY A 188 0.85 8.87 -9.56
CA GLY A 188 0.05 9.67 -10.49
C GLY A 188 0.83 10.08 -11.74
N ALA A 189 2.09 10.53 -11.59
CA ALA A 189 2.96 10.85 -12.70
C ALA A 189 3.26 9.62 -13.58
N LYS A 190 3.48 8.45 -12.98
CA LYS A 190 3.66 7.18 -13.71
C LYS A 190 2.40 6.81 -14.51
N ARG A 191 1.20 6.93 -13.91
CA ARG A 191 -0.07 6.67 -14.60
C ARG A 191 -0.29 7.61 -15.79
N ARG A 192 -0.06 8.92 -15.63
CA ARG A 192 -0.14 9.89 -16.74
C ARG A 192 0.83 9.56 -17.87
N LYS A 193 2.06 9.17 -17.55
CA LYS A 193 3.05 8.77 -18.56
C LYS A 193 2.65 7.49 -19.29
N ALA A 194 2.05 6.52 -18.59
CA ALA A 194 1.53 5.30 -19.20
C ALA A 194 0.32 5.57 -20.12
N ALA A 195 -0.61 6.41 -19.68
CA ALA A 195 -1.76 6.83 -20.49
C ALA A 195 -1.31 7.54 -21.78
N ALA A 196 -0.41 8.52 -21.67
CA ALA A 196 0.15 9.21 -22.84
C ALA A 196 0.94 8.26 -23.77
N ALA A 197 1.58 7.23 -23.24
CA ALA A 197 2.25 6.21 -24.06
C ALA A 197 1.24 5.32 -24.80
N ALA A 198 0.16 4.91 -24.14
CA ALA A 198 -0.91 4.13 -24.75
C ALA A 198 -1.62 4.93 -25.86
N GLU A 199 -1.92 6.20 -25.63
CA GLU A 199 -2.50 7.10 -26.63
C GLU A 199 -1.58 7.26 -27.86
N ARG A 200 -0.27 7.42 -27.66
CA ARG A 200 0.71 7.44 -28.76
C ARG A 200 0.77 6.12 -29.54
N GLN A 201 0.59 4.98 -28.87
CA GLN A 201 0.54 3.67 -29.52
C GLN A 201 -0.74 3.53 -30.36
N GLN A 202 -1.89 3.93 -29.81
CA GLN A 202 -3.16 3.96 -30.53
C GLN A 202 -3.08 4.87 -31.77
N ALA A 203 -2.52 6.08 -31.63
CA ALA A 203 -2.33 6.99 -32.76
C ALA A 203 -1.40 6.40 -33.85
N ARG A 204 -0.33 5.69 -33.46
CA ARG A 204 0.57 4.99 -34.40
C ARG A 204 -0.14 3.84 -35.12
N LEU A 205 -0.96 3.07 -34.41
CA LEU A 205 -1.74 1.98 -34.99
C LEU A 205 -2.80 2.54 -35.97
N ALA A 206 -3.54 3.57 -35.57
CA ALA A 206 -4.50 4.25 -36.44
C ALA A 206 -3.83 4.79 -37.71
N LYS A 207 -2.66 5.41 -37.60
CA LYS A 207 -1.89 5.88 -38.77
C LYS A 207 -1.43 4.72 -39.67
N LYS A 208 -1.01 3.59 -39.10
CA LYS A 208 -0.66 2.39 -39.88
C LYS A 208 -1.87 1.79 -40.60
N ILE A 209 -3.02 1.71 -39.92
CA ILE A 209 -4.27 1.23 -40.50
C ILE A 209 -4.70 2.13 -41.66
N ALA A 210 -4.66 3.45 -41.47
CA ALA A 210 -4.98 4.41 -42.52
C ALA A 210 -4.05 4.26 -43.74
N LEU A 211 -2.73 4.16 -43.51
CA LEU A 211 -1.76 3.94 -44.60
C LEU A 211 -1.95 2.60 -45.31
N GLN A 212 -2.32 1.54 -44.57
CA GLN A 212 -2.63 0.24 -45.16
C GLN A 212 -3.92 0.28 -45.97
N ALA A 213 -4.95 0.98 -45.50
CA ALA A 213 -6.20 1.17 -46.24
C ALA A 213 -5.97 1.95 -47.55
N GLU A 214 -5.17 3.01 -47.49
CA GLU A 214 -4.79 3.81 -48.68
C GLU A 214 -4.00 2.96 -49.69
N LYS A 215 -3.03 2.15 -49.22
CA LYS A 215 -2.29 1.21 -50.09
C LYS A 215 -3.18 0.11 -50.67
N ALA A 216 -4.16 -0.38 -49.91
CA ALA A 216 -5.10 -1.40 -50.37
C ALA A 216 -6.03 -0.85 -51.47
N GLN A 217 -6.44 0.42 -51.36
CA GLN A 217 -7.19 1.11 -52.40
C GLN A 217 -6.35 1.35 -53.66
N ALA A 218 -5.07 1.71 -53.51
CA ALA A 218 -4.18 1.99 -54.63
C ALA A 218 -3.78 0.74 -55.44
N ASN A 219 -3.69 -0.43 -54.78
CA ASN A 219 -3.08 -1.62 -55.38
C ASN A 219 -4.07 -2.68 -55.90
N GLY A 220 -5.38 -2.42 -55.95
CA GLY A 220 -6.34 -3.33 -56.59
C GLY A 220 -6.19 -4.78 -56.12
N ILE A 221 -6.54 -5.04 -54.85
CA ILE A 221 -6.63 -6.33 -54.14
C ILE A 221 -6.01 -7.55 -54.86
N PRO A 222 -4.80 -7.96 -54.48
CA PRO A 222 -4.45 -9.36 -54.31
C PRO A 222 -4.51 -9.73 -52.83
N ASP A 223 -5.08 -10.91 -52.55
CA ASP A 223 -5.33 -11.48 -51.24
C ASP A 223 -4.16 -11.39 -50.24
N GLY A 224 -4.45 -10.77 -49.08
CA GLY A 224 -4.09 -11.23 -47.74
C GLY A 224 -2.63 -11.13 -47.25
N PRO A 225 -2.31 -10.22 -46.30
CA PRO A 225 -1.03 -10.28 -45.59
C PRO A 225 -1.08 -11.28 -44.42
N THR A 226 -0.29 -12.33 -44.54
CA THR A 226 0.19 -13.19 -43.46
C THR A 226 1.16 -12.43 -42.56
N THR A 227 0.80 -12.15 -41.31
CA THR A 227 1.81 -11.87 -40.27
C THR A 227 1.39 -12.46 -38.92
N HIS A 228 2.22 -13.41 -38.46
CA HIS A 228 2.07 -14.18 -37.24
C HIS A 228 2.70 -13.43 -36.05
N GLY A 229 1.90 -13.15 -35.03
CA GLY A 229 2.39 -12.76 -33.70
C GLY A 229 2.68 -14.01 -32.86
N ALA A 230 3.89 -14.08 -32.31
CA ALA A 230 4.36 -15.16 -31.46
C ALA A 230 3.47 -15.33 -30.22
N GLY A 231 2.83 -16.49 -30.09
CA GLY A 231 1.90 -16.83 -29.01
C GLY A 231 0.56 -17.40 -29.48
N ARG A 232 0.29 -17.44 -30.79
CA ARG A 232 -0.95 -18.00 -31.34
C ARG A 232 -0.96 -19.53 -31.23
N MET A 233 -1.89 -20.07 -30.45
CA MET A 233 -2.33 -21.45 -30.60
C MET A 233 -2.75 -21.66 -32.07
N PRO A 234 -2.24 -22.69 -32.76
CA PRO A 234 -2.64 -22.98 -34.14
C PRO A 234 -4.16 -23.17 -34.22
N GLY A 235 -4.86 -22.25 -34.91
CA GLY A 235 -6.29 -22.41 -35.22
C GLY A 235 -7.17 -21.18 -34.95
N ALA A 236 -6.83 -20.31 -33.99
CA ALA A 236 -7.62 -19.10 -33.76
C ALA A 236 -7.30 -18.03 -34.83
N ARG A 237 -8.31 -17.66 -35.64
CA ARG A 237 -8.21 -16.58 -36.63
C ARG A 237 -8.73 -15.27 -35.99
N PRO A 238 -7.86 -14.31 -35.65
CA PRO A 238 -8.31 -13.00 -35.16
C PRO A 238 -9.01 -12.22 -36.26
N GLY A 239 -9.79 -11.20 -35.89
CA GLY A 239 -10.49 -10.33 -36.83
C GLY A 239 -10.90 -9.02 -36.18
N ILE A 240 -11.54 -8.14 -36.96
CA ILE A 240 -12.03 -6.85 -36.50
C ILE A 240 -13.57 -6.88 -36.55
N TYR A 241 -14.21 -6.55 -35.44
CA TYR A 241 -15.66 -6.42 -35.33
C TYR A 241 -16.02 -5.07 -34.72
N ARG A 242 -16.83 -4.26 -35.44
CA ARG A 242 -17.18 -2.87 -35.05
C ARG A 242 -15.97 -2.01 -34.64
N GLY A 243 -14.85 -2.18 -35.34
CA GLY A 243 -13.60 -1.44 -35.07
C GLY A 243 -12.77 -1.98 -33.89
N VAL A 244 -13.23 -3.01 -33.18
CA VAL A 244 -12.50 -3.68 -32.11
C VAL A 244 -11.78 -4.90 -32.66
N GLN A 245 -10.47 -5.02 -32.40
CA GLN A 245 -9.69 -6.20 -32.78
C GLN A 245 -9.91 -7.32 -31.76
N MET A 246 -10.47 -8.44 -32.20
CA MET A 246 -10.75 -9.62 -31.39
C MET A 246 -9.78 -10.77 -31.69
N ARG A 247 -9.55 -11.65 -30.71
CA ARG A 247 -8.52 -12.70 -30.76
C ARG A 247 -8.97 -13.93 -31.55
N SER A 248 -10.27 -14.15 -31.69
CA SER A 248 -10.84 -15.28 -32.42
C SER A 248 -12.13 -14.96 -33.17
N GLN A 249 -12.46 -15.76 -34.19
CA GLN A 249 -13.76 -15.69 -34.87
C GLN A 249 -14.93 -16.05 -33.95
N LEU A 250 -14.69 -16.87 -32.91
CA LEU A 250 -15.73 -17.23 -31.95
C LEU A 250 -16.12 -16.03 -31.08
N GLU A 251 -15.15 -15.20 -30.68
CA GLU A 251 -15.41 -13.93 -30.00
C GLU A 251 -16.20 -12.96 -30.89
N ILE A 252 -15.87 -12.88 -32.18
CA ILE A 252 -16.60 -12.04 -33.15
C ILE A 252 -18.05 -12.53 -33.30
N ALA A 253 -18.26 -13.83 -33.45
CA ALA A 253 -19.59 -14.42 -33.53
C ALA A 253 -20.39 -14.13 -32.25
N PHE A 254 -19.78 -14.29 -31.08
CA PHE A 254 -20.42 -14.01 -29.80
C PHE A 254 -20.78 -12.51 -29.65
N ALA A 255 -19.91 -11.60 -30.07
CA ALA A 255 -20.20 -10.17 -30.07
C ALA A 255 -21.34 -9.80 -31.04
N SER A 256 -21.42 -10.47 -32.19
CA SER A 256 -22.55 -10.35 -33.13
C SER A 256 -23.86 -10.81 -32.48
N ASP A 257 -23.85 -11.98 -31.82
CA ASP A 257 -25.02 -12.51 -31.10
C ASP A 257 -25.50 -11.54 -30.00
N LEU A 258 -24.57 -10.91 -29.27
CA LEU A 258 -24.91 -9.90 -28.26
C LEU A 258 -25.55 -8.66 -28.88
N ASP A 259 -25.01 -8.17 -29.99
CA ASP A 259 -25.54 -7.00 -30.70
C ASP A 259 -26.93 -7.24 -31.29
N GLU A 260 -27.16 -8.41 -31.89
CA GLU A 260 -28.48 -8.82 -32.41
C GLU A 260 -29.54 -8.87 -31.30
N ARG A 261 -29.13 -9.20 -30.07
CA ARG A 261 -29.99 -9.22 -28.87
C ARG A 261 -30.09 -7.87 -28.18
N GLY A 262 -29.41 -6.82 -28.66
CA GLY A 262 -29.39 -5.50 -28.05
C GLY A 262 -28.69 -5.47 -26.68
N ILE A 263 -27.80 -6.41 -26.38
CA ILE A 263 -27.08 -6.50 -25.12
C ILE A 263 -25.80 -5.66 -25.23
N GLN A 264 -25.66 -4.66 -24.36
CA GLN A 264 -24.44 -3.86 -24.29
C GLN A 264 -23.27 -4.65 -23.70
N TRP A 265 -22.09 -4.52 -24.33
CA TRP A 265 -20.89 -5.26 -23.93
C TRP A 265 -19.61 -4.40 -23.99
N VAL A 266 -18.64 -4.80 -23.19
CA VAL A 266 -17.27 -4.26 -23.17
C VAL A 266 -16.31 -5.42 -23.37
N TYR A 267 -15.46 -5.34 -24.40
CA TYR A 267 -14.45 -6.37 -24.70
C TYR A 267 -13.15 -6.08 -23.95
N GLU A 268 -12.59 -7.11 -23.30
CA GLU A 268 -11.34 -7.08 -22.52
C GLU A 268 -11.27 -5.88 -21.54
N GLY A 269 -12.30 -5.70 -20.71
CA GLY A 269 -12.48 -4.52 -19.85
C GLY A 269 -11.38 -4.30 -18.80
N GLU A 270 -11.40 -5.08 -17.71
CA GLU A 270 -10.38 -5.01 -16.65
C GLU A 270 -9.89 -6.40 -16.24
N ALA A 271 -8.68 -6.45 -15.69
CA ALA A 271 -8.11 -7.68 -15.14
C ALA A 271 -8.70 -7.96 -13.74
N LEU A 272 -9.19 -9.18 -13.54
CA LEU A 272 -9.94 -9.60 -12.37
C LEU A 272 -9.13 -10.51 -11.44
N GLY A 273 -9.31 -10.31 -10.14
CA GLY A 273 -8.75 -11.14 -9.07
C GLY A 273 -7.24 -11.00 -8.90
N GLU A 274 -6.69 -11.79 -7.98
CA GLU A 274 -5.24 -11.82 -7.70
C GLU A 274 -4.42 -12.29 -8.90
N ALA A 275 -4.99 -13.20 -9.70
CA ALA A 275 -4.37 -13.72 -10.91
C ALA A 275 -4.34 -12.71 -12.08
N GLN A 276 -4.98 -11.53 -11.93
CA GLN A 276 -5.12 -10.52 -12.99
C GLN A 276 -5.66 -11.13 -14.29
N TYR A 277 -6.68 -11.97 -14.16
CA TYR A 277 -7.26 -12.69 -15.30
C TYR A 277 -8.14 -11.75 -16.13
N LEU A 278 -7.93 -11.72 -17.45
CA LEU A 278 -8.68 -10.87 -18.36
C LEU A 278 -9.78 -11.69 -19.04
N VAL A 279 -11.02 -11.52 -18.58
CA VAL A 279 -12.19 -12.15 -19.18
C VAL A 279 -12.58 -11.41 -20.45
N ASP A 280 -13.00 -12.15 -21.48
CA ASP A 280 -13.26 -11.59 -22.82
C ASP A 280 -14.35 -10.49 -22.84
N PHE A 281 -15.49 -10.72 -22.19
CA PHE A 281 -16.63 -9.80 -22.24
C PHE A 281 -17.18 -9.46 -20.86
N TYR A 282 -17.48 -8.18 -20.65
CA TYR A 282 -18.30 -7.69 -19.54
C TYR A 282 -19.62 -7.12 -20.08
N LEU A 283 -20.74 -7.50 -19.47
CA LEU A 283 -22.11 -7.10 -19.83
C LEU A 283 -22.70 -6.26 -18.68
N PRO A 284 -22.56 -4.92 -18.72
CA PRO A 284 -22.85 -4.07 -17.56
C PRO A 284 -24.30 -4.16 -17.08
N ALA A 285 -25.25 -4.15 -18.01
CA ALA A 285 -26.68 -4.18 -17.70
C ALA A 285 -27.13 -5.49 -17.04
N LEU A 286 -26.43 -6.60 -17.28
CA LEU A 286 -26.76 -7.93 -16.78
C LEU A 286 -25.90 -8.35 -15.57
N GLY A 287 -24.94 -7.50 -15.16
CA GLY A 287 -23.99 -7.83 -14.09
C GLY A 287 -23.23 -9.13 -14.37
N ALA A 288 -22.92 -9.41 -15.63
CA ALA A 288 -22.37 -10.69 -16.07
C ALA A 288 -21.05 -10.52 -16.81
N TRP A 289 -20.16 -11.47 -16.61
CA TRP A 289 -18.90 -11.64 -17.32
C TRP A 289 -18.97 -12.92 -18.13
N VAL A 290 -18.42 -12.89 -19.35
CA VAL A 290 -18.41 -14.04 -20.26
C VAL A 290 -17.02 -14.28 -20.82
N GLU A 291 -16.49 -15.47 -20.58
CA GLU A 291 -15.30 -15.99 -21.25
C GLU A 291 -15.72 -16.76 -22.51
N VAL A 292 -15.10 -16.50 -23.65
CA VAL A 292 -15.44 -17.14 -24.94
C VAL A 292 -14.31 -18.08 -25.35
N LYS A 293 -14.60 -19.38 -25.39
CA LYS A 293 -13.54 -20.38 -25.63
C LYS A 293 -14.04 -21.61 -26.35
N GLY A 294 -13.33 -22.03 -27.40
CA GLY A 294 -13.73 -23.22 -28.16
C GLY A 294 -13.66 -24.53 -27.36
N ARG A 295 -12.74 -24.65 -26.40
CA ARG A 295 -12.61 -25.82 -25.50
C ARG A 295 -12.09 -25.39 -24.13
N ILE A 296 -12.62 -26.00 -23.08
CA ILE A 296 -12.10 -25.84 -21.72
C ILE A 296 -10.74 -26.51 -21.59
N SER A 297 -9.78 -25.79 -21.00
CA SER A 297 -8.45 -26.30 -20.65
C SER A 297 -8.36 -26.57 -19.14
N PRO A 298 -7.38 -27.39 -18.70
CA PRO A 298 -7.14 -27.60 -17.27
C PRO A 298 -6.85 -26.31 -16.49
N LYS A 299 -6.21 -25.33 -17.12
CA LYS A 299 -5.94 -24.02 -16.52
C LYS A 299 -7.22 -23.24 -16.21
N ASP A 300 -8.22 -23.32 -17.09
CA ASP A 300 -9.50 -22.64 -16.88
C ASP A 300 -10.23 -23.21 -15.67
N ARG A 301 -10.13 -24.54 -15.49
CA ARG A 301 -10.70 -25.25 -14.33
C ARG A 301 -10.10 -24.80 -13.00
N GLN A 302 -8.86 -24.29 -13.01
CA GLN A 302 -8.19 -23.79 -11.81
C GLN A 302 -8.48 -22.31 -11.57
N VAL A 303 -8.44 -21.48 -12.63
CA VAL A 303 -8.44 -20.02 -12.47
C VAL A 303 -9.85 -19.43 -12.44
N LEU A 304 -10.76 -19.90 -13.29
CA LEU A 304 -12.08 -19.27 -13.41
C LEU A 304 -12.97 -19.42 -12.15
N PRO A 305 -12.90 -20.50 -11.35
CA PRO A 305 -13.63 -20.56 -10.07
C PRO A 305 -13.21 -19.48 -9.07
N GLU A 306 -11.92 -19.14 -9.00
CA GLU A 306 -11.44 -18.05 -8.14
C GLU A 306 -11.91 -16.67 -8.64
N VAL A 307 -11.93 -16.47 -9.96
CA VAL A 307 -12.50 -15.26 -10.58
C VAL A 307 -14.00 -15.16 -10.29
N ALA A 308 -14.74 -16.27 -10.44
CA ALA A 308 -16.17 -16.34 -10.12
C ALA A 308 -16.46 -16.07 -8.64
N LYS A 309 -15.60 -16.56 -7.73
CA LYS A 309 -15.68 -16.28 -6.30
C LYS A 309 -15.53 -14.79 -6.03
N MET A 310 -14.50 -14.15 -6.54
CA MET A 310 -14.28 -12.71 -6.39
C MET A 310 -15.47 -11.91 -6.94
N LEU A 311 -15.90 -12.18 -8.18
CA LEU A 311 -17.03 -11.50 -8.80
C LEU A 311 -18.30 -11.62 -7.96
N LYS A 312 -18.57 -12.80 -7.40
CA LYS A 312 -19.74 -13.04 -6.55
C LYS A 312 -19.62 -12.31 -5.21
N THR A 313 -18.50 -12.42 -4.51
CA THR A 313 -18.35 -11.90 -3.15
C THR A 313 -18.17 -10.38 -3.11
N GLU A 314 -17.42 -9.82 -4.06
CA GLU A 314 -17.06 -8.41 -4.05
C GLU A 314 -18.01 -7.55 -4.88
N ARG A 315 -18.56 -8.11 -5.98
CA ARG A 315 -19.31 -7.33 -6.96
C ARG A 315 -20.76 -7.77 -7.14
N GLN A 316 -21.18 -8.88 -6.53
CA GLN A 316 -22.48 -9.51 -6.79
C GLN A 316 -22.73 -9.77 -8.28
N GLN A 317 -21.67 -10.12 -9.01
CA GLN A 317 -21.68 -10.40 -10.45
C GLN A 317 -21.43 -11.87 -10.72
N ARG A 318 -21.73 -12.30 -11.94
CA ARG A 318 -21.66 -13.72 -12.35
C ARG A 318 -20.66 -13.93 -13.48
N LEU A 319 -20.15 -15.15 -13.58
CA LEU A 319 -19.25 -15.56 -14.66
C LEU A 319 -19.85 -16.74 -15.41
N LEU A 320 -19.93 -16.61 -16.74
CA LEU A 320 -20.32 -17.68 -17.65
C LEU A 320 -19.18 -17.93 -18.64
N MET A 321 -19.17 -19.13 -19.24
CA MET A 321 -18.25 -19.47 -20.32
C MET A 321 -19.04 -19.98 -21.53
N TYR A 322 -18.83 -19.33 -22.67
CA TYR A 322 -19.44 -19.66 -23.94
C TYR A 322 -18.47 -20.50 -24.79
N CYS A 323 -18.85 -21.72 -25.18
CA CYS A 323 -18.04 -22.56 -26.08
C CYS A 323 -18.69 -22.84 -27.43
N GLY A 324 -19.54 -21.92 -27.90
CA GLY A 324 -20.24 -22.05 -29.17
C GLY A 324 -21.48 -22.93 -29.07
N LEU A 325 -21.74 -23.74 -30.12
CA LEU A 325 -23.01 -24.45 -30.30
C LEU A 325 -23.21 -25.68 -29.40
N SER A 326 -22.14 -26.25 -28.83
CA SER A 326 -22.22 -27.55 -28.16
C SER A 326 -22.50 -27.43 -26.67
N LYS A 327 -21.59 -26.79 -25.92
CA LYS A 327 -21.61 -26.76 -24.47
C LYS A 327 -21.27 -25.36 -23.99
N CYS A 328 -21.96 -24.91 -22.97
CA CYS A 328 -21.67 -23.68 -22.25
C CYS A 328 -21.59 -24.00 -20.75
N TYR A 329 -21.11 -23.06 -19.95
CA TYR A 329 -20.93 -23.30 -18.53
C TYR A 329 -21.34 -22.09 -17.69
N VAL A 330 -22.00 -22.35 -16.57
CA VAL A 330 -22.02 -21.42 -15.45
C VAL A 330 -20.79 -21.70 -14.60
N VAL A 331 -19.96 -20.68 -14.37
CA VAL A 331 -18.76 -20.81 -13.53
C VAL A 331 -19.11 -20.34 -12.13
N ASN A 332 -18.96 -21.25 -11.18
CA ASN A 332 -19.20 -21.03 -9.75
C ASN A 332 -17.88 -21.15 -8.96
N PRO A 333 -17.84 -20.66 -7.71
CA PRO A 333 -16.70 -20.87 -6.82
C PRO A 333 -16.36 -22.35 -6.61
N SER A 334 -17.36 -23.25 -6.71
CA SER A 334 -17.20 -24.69 -6.57
C SER A 334 -16.81 -25.41 -7.87
N GLY A 335 -16.77 -24.70 -9.01
CA GLY A 335 -16.43 -25.29 -10.30
C GLY A 335 -17.39 -24.92 -11.43
N PHE A 336 -17.60 -25.84 -12.37
CA PHE A 336 -18.33 -25.61 -13.61
C PHE A 336 -19.63 -26.40 -13.62
N ARG A 337 -20.75 -25.74 -13.94
CA ARG A 337 -22.01 -26.40 -14.24
C ARG A 337 -22.27 -26.30 -15.73
N GLU A 338 -22.23 -27.45 -16.42
CA GLU A 338 -22.50 -27.53 -17.86
C GLU A 338 -23.97 -27.21 -18.15
N ILE A 339 -24.20 -26.45 -19.21
CA ILE A 339 -25.50 -26.09 -19.76
C ILE A 339 -25.41 -26.11 -21.29
N ASP A 340 -26.53 -26.26 -21.98
CA ASP A 340 -26.58 -26.12 -23.44
C ASP A 340 -26.63 -24.64 -23.86
N ASN A 341 -26.57 -24.39 -25.17
CA ASN A 341 -26.55 -23.03 -25.72
C ASN A 341 -27.88 -22.26 -25.45
N PRO A 342 -29.08 -22.83 -25.64
CA PRO A 342 -30.32 -22.16 -25.24
C PRO A 342 -30.36 -21.75 -23.76
N HIS A 343 -29.96 -22.65 -22.86
CA HIS A 343 -29.93 -22.37 -21.43
C HIS A 343 -28.85 -21.35 -21.04
N PHE A 344 -27.76 -21.24 -21.80
CA PHE A 344 -26.78 -20.18 -21.61
C PHE A 344 -27.41 -18.79 -21.72
N TRP A 345 -28.22 -18.56 -22.75
CA TRP A 345 -28.90 -17.27 -22.92
C TRP A 345 -29.94 -17.00 -21.84
N LEU A 346 -30.63 -18.04 -21.36
CA LEU A 346 -31.55 -17.92 -20.22
C LEU A 346 -30.81 -17.59 -18.92
N GLU A 347 -29.68 -18.22 -18.66
CA GLU A 347 -28.84 -17.92 -17.49
C GLU A 347 -28.24 -16.52 -17.57
N LEU A 348 -27.83 -16.07 -18.76
CA LEU A 348 -27.28 -14.73 -18.98
C LEU A 348 -28.29 -13.62 -18.67
N ALA A 349 -29.57 -13.87 -18.94
CA ALA A 349 -30.67 -12.91 -18.77
C ALA A 349 -31.24 -12.82 -17.35
N LYS A 350 -30.94 -13.79 -16.46
CA LYS A 350 -31.24 -13.66 -15.02
C LYS A 350 -30.44 -12.51 -14.41
#